data_AF-A0A9N9I0L2-F1
#
_entry.id   AF-A0A9N9I0L2-F1
#
_cell.length_a   1.000
_cell.length_b   1.000
_cell.length_c   1.000
_cell.angle_alpha   90.00
_cell.angle_beta   90.00
_cell.angle_gamma   90.00
#
_symmetry.space_group_name_H-M   'P 1'
#
loop_
_entity.id
_entity.type
_entity.pdbx_description
1 polymer ?
#
loop_
_entity_poly.entity_id
_entity_poly.type
_entity_poly.pdbx_seq_one_letter_code
_entity_poly.pdbx_strand_id
1 'polypeptide(L)'
;MKKLDNQLTIQLNIKNNLGQNIVGILERKSLNDTFGAKLGIICHGFSEEMERVMDDVEDIDTVVRYLESEFGYKLYAAIGHSKGSNSILLYACYVNRNIPHIINLSPRYYLPAILSKMENSKVDLLMKQGYAYWEDKSGVGIKITLEELYFDNSFVSNMPETTTVLTCHGIADE
;
A
#
# COMPACT_ATOMS: atom_id res chain seq x y z
N MET A 1 17.60 4.67 21.01
CA MET A 1 17.60 3.86 19.78
C MET A 1 17.96 2.43 20.14
N LYS A 2 17.18 1.47 19.65
CA LYS A 2 17.53 0.04 19.74
C LYS A 2 18.61 -0.27 18.70
N LYS A 3 19.45 -1.26 19.00
CA LYS A 3 20.33 -1.86 17.99
C LYS A 3 19.54 -2.92 17.24
N LEU A 4 19.62 -2.90 15.90
CA LEU A 4 19.12 -3.97 15.05
C LEU A 4 20.00 -5.21 15.20
N ASP A 5 19.41 -6.37 14.98
CA ASP A 5 20.15 -7.63 14.88
C ASP A 5 21.28 -7.52 13.85
N ASN A 6 22.31 -8.35 14.04
CA ASN A 6 23.51 -8.35 13.19
C ASN A 6 23.25 -9.08 11.85
N GLN A 7 22.11 -8.77 11.22
CA GLN A 7 21.62 -9.32 9.97
C GLN A 7 21.22 -8.18 9.02
N LEU A 8 21.41 -8.41 7.73
CA LEU A 8 21.03 -7.45 6.68
C LEU A 8 19.54 -7.54 6.36
N THR A 9 18.97 -8.74 6.41
CA THR A 9 17.55 -9.00 6.22
C THR A 9 16.94 -9.33 7.57
N ILE A 10 15.88 -8.61 7.97
CA ILE A 10 15.25 -8.77 9.28
C ILE A 10 13.74 -8.90 9.07
N GLN A 11 13.14 -9.96 9.63
CA GLN A 11 11.70 -10.05 9.71
C GLN A 11 11.20 -9.16 10.84
N LEU A 12 10.40 -8.17 10.50
CA LEU A 12 9.73 -7.30 11.46
C LEU A 12 8.43 -7.97 11.91
N ASN A 13 8.12 -7.82 13.20
CA ASN A 13 6.82 -8.15 13.77
C ASN A 13 6.42 -6.99 14.70
N ILE A 14 5.57 -6.10 14.19
CA ILE A 14 5.18 -4.84 14.81
C ILE A 14 3.71 -4.93 15.19
N LYS A 15 3.35 -4.43 16.37
CA LYS A 15 1.94 -4.35 16.78
C LYS A 15 1.32 -3.03 16.32
N ASN A 16 0.18 -3.09 15.65
CA ASN A 16 -0.61 -1.90 15.38
C ASN A 16 -1.40 -1.45 16.62
N ASN A 17 -2.13 -0.34 16.51
CA ASN A 17 -2.90 0.24 17.61
C ASN A 17 -4.02 -0.67 18.12
N LEU A 18 -4.46 -1.64 17.31
CA LEU A 18 -5.46 -2.65 17.66
C LEU A 18 -4.82 -3.93 18.23
N GLY A 19 -3.49 -3.99 18.35
CA GLY A 19 -2.76 -5.16 18.82
C GLY A 19 -2.63 -6.29 17.80
N GLN A 20 -2.96 -6.05 16.54
CA GLN A 20 -2.72 -6.98 15.43
C GLN A 20 -1.23 -6.97 15.04
N ASN A 21 -0.77 -8.07 14.44
CA ASN A 21 0.63 -8.19 13.99
C ASN A 21 0.76 -7.69 12.55
N ILE A 22 1.61 -6.69 12.35
CA ILE A 22 2.15 -6.31 11.06
C ILE A 22 3.48 -7.04 10.88
N VAL A 23 3.54 -7.93 9.90
CA VAL A 23 4.74 -8.67 9.54
C VAL A 23 5.37 -8.03 8.31
N GLY A 24 6.65 -7.72 8.38
CA GLY A 24 7.38 -7.09 7.27
C GLY A 24 8.78 -7.65 7.12
N ILE A 25 9.44 -7.27 6.02
CA ILE A 25 10.85 -7.58 5.78
C ILE A 25 11.59 -6.25 5.66
N LEU A 26 12.61 -6.06 6.50
CA LEU A 26 13.52 -4.94 6.42
C LEU A 26 14.84 -5.40 5.79
N GLU A 27 15.14 -4.86 4.61
CA GLU A 27 16.41 -5.06 3.93
C GLU A 27 17.36 -3.88 4.21
N ARG A 28 18.58 -4.19 4.64
CA ARG A 28 19.60 -3.21 5.01
C ARG A 28 20.79 -3.31 4.08
N LYS A 29 21.36 -2.16 3.72
CA LYS A 29 22.60 -2.08 2.95
C LYS A 29 23.85 -2.32 3.81
N SER A 30 23.77 -2.07 5.11
CA SER A 30 24.90 -2.15 6.04
C SER A 30 24.43 -2.44 7.46
N LEU A 31 25.32 -3.04 8.25
CA LEU A 31 25.14 -3.28 9.68
C LEU A 31 25.42 -2.04 10.55
N ASN A 32 25.92 -0.96 9.94
CA ASN A 32 26.18 0.31 10.61
C ASN A 32 24.88 0.99 11.10
N ASP A 33 25.06 2.03 11.91
CA ASP A 33 23.97 2.87 12.41
C ASP A 33 23.11 3.40 11.25
N THR A 34 21.80 3.41 11.48
CA THR A 34 20.75 3.78 10.55
C THR A 34 20.20 5.19 10.83
N PHE A 35 20.78 5.92 11.78
CA PHE A 35 20.41 7.30 12.06
C PHE A 35 20.53 8.21 10.83
N GLY A 36 19.40 8.76 10.38
CA GLY A 36 19.32 9.59 9.18
C GLY A 36 19.38 8.81 7.86
N ALA A 37 19.43 7.47 7.90
CA ALA A 37 19.40 6.64 6.71
C ALA A 37 18.03 6.76 6.02
N LYS A 38 18.06 6.78 4.69
CA LYS A 38 16.86 6.86 3.86
C LYS A 38 16.11 5.53 3.90
N LEU A 39 14.82 5.59 4.24
CA LEU A 39 13.90 4.46 4.20
C LEU A 39 13.04 4.53 2.94
N GLY A 40 13.01 3.43 2.20
CA GLY A 40 12.00 3.15 1.19
C GLY A 40 11.03 2.11 1.73
N ILE A 41 9.72 2.33 1.59
CA ILE A 41 8.68 1.34 1.91
C ILE A 41 8.06 0.81 0.62
N ILE A 42 7.68 -0.48 0.63
CA ILE A 42 6.99 -1.14 -0.47
C ILE A 42 5.67 -1.69 0.09
N CYS A 43 4.55 -1.25 -0.48
CA CYS A 43 3.22 -1.68 -0.11
C CYS A 43 2.59 -2.46 -1.27
N HIS A 44 2.35 -3.76 -1.03
CA HIS A 44 1.69 -4.62 -2.00
C HIS A 44 0.16 -4.50 -1.90
N GLY A 45 -0.54 -4.85 -2.99
CA GLY A 45 -2.00 -4.67 -3.09
C GLY A 45 -2.82 -5.95 -3.00
N PHE A 46 -2.45 -6.88 -2.13
CA PHE A 46 -3.18 -8.13 -1.90
C PHE A 46 -3.61 -8.22 -0.44
N SER A 47 -4.92 -8.33 -0.21
CA SER A 47 -5.51 -8.75 1.07
C SER A 47 -6.59 -9.79 0.77
N GLU A 48 -6.60 -10.92 1.49
CA GLU A 48 -7.67 -11.93 1.39
C GLU A 48 -8.95 -11.45 2.10
N GLU A 49 -8.80 -10.50 3.02
CA GLU A 49 -9.87 -9.94 3.85
C GLU A 49 -10.35 -8.56 3.32
N MET A 50 -11.54 -8.13 3.77
CA MET A 50 -12.09 -6.79 3.51
C MET A 50 -11.39 -5.74 4.37
N GLU A 51 -10.08 -5.61 4.18
CA GLU A 51 -9.30 -4.59 4.83
C GLU A 51 -9.43 -3.28 4.05
N ARG A 52 -9.92 -2.24 4.74
CA ARG A 52 -10.15 -0.94 4.10
C ARG A 52 -8.81 -0.28 3.84
N VAL A 53 -8.73 0.52 2.78
CA VAL A 53 -7.48 1.21 2.42
C VAL A 53 -6.98 2.12 3.56
N MET A 54 -7.90 2.63 4.40
CA MET A 54 -7.52 3.41 5.59
C MET A 54 -6.85 2.56 6.69
N ASP A 55 -7.20 1.29 6.82
CA ASP A 55 -6.53 0.38 7.76
C ASP A 55 -5.07 0.19 7.33
N ASP A 56 -4.83 0.00 6.02
CA ASP A 56 -3.47 -0.03 5.46
C ASP A 56 -2.69 1.27 5.76
N VAL A 57 -3.35 2.43 5.71
CA VAL A 57 -2.72 3.74 5.97
C VAL A 57 -2.23 3.83 7.42
N GLU A 58 -3.03 3.33 8.37
CA GLU A 58 -2.66 3.29 9.79
C GLU A 58 -1.51 2.31 10.05
N ASP A 59 -1.53 1.16 9.39
CA ASP A 59 -0.47 0.15 9.49
C ASP A 59 0.85 0.67 8.89
N ILE A 60 0.80 1.34 7.73
CA ILE A 60 1.96 2.03 7.14
C ILE A 60 2.52 3.05 8.13
N ASP A 61 1.68 3.90 8.73
CA ASP A 61 2.15 4.90 9.68
C ASP A 61 2.81 4.27 10.91
N THR A 62 2.22 3.19 11.42
CA THR A 62 2.76 2.42 12.55
C THR A 62 4.17 1.90 12.23
N VAL A 63 4.35 1.24 11.09
CA VAL A 63 5.66 0.70 10.68
C VAL A 63 6.68 1.82 10.51
N VAL A 64 6.32 2.90 9.81
CA VAL A 64 7.23 4.02 9.59
C VAL A 64 7.64 4.64 10.92
N ARG A 65 6.69 4.96 11.81
CA ARG A 65 7.01 5.53 13.14
C ARG A 65 7.94 4.65 13.92
N TYR A 66 7.69 3.34 13.94
CA TYR A 66 8.53 2.37 14.62
C TYR A 66 9.97 2.40 14.08
N LEU A 67 10.14 2.36 12.76
CA LEU A 67 11.46 2.38 12.15
C LEU A 67 12.21 3.70 12.38
N GLU A 68 11.50 4.83 12.38
CA GLU A 68 12.10 6.13 12.69
C GLU A 68 12.47 6.26 14.19
N SER A 69 11.60 5.82 15.11
CA SER A 69 11.84 5.97 16.55
C SER A 69 12.88 5.00 17.09
N GLU A 70 12.81 3.73 16.67
CA GLU A 70 13.69 2.69 17.19
C GLU A 70 15.07 2.74 16.54
N PHE A 71 15.12 3.03 15.24
CA PHE A 71 16.34 2.89 14.43
C PHE A 71 16.78 4.17 13.73
N GLY A 72 16.04 5.29 13.86
CA GLY A 72 16.49 6.58 13.36
C GLY A 72 16.40 6.74 11.83
N TYR A 73 15.69 5.84 11.14
CA TYR A 73 15.43 6.00 9.71
C TYR A 73 14.68 7.31 9.41
N LYS A 74 14.71 7.72 8.14
CA LYS A 74 13.91 8.83 7.61
C LYS A 74 13.18 8.36 6.37
N LEU A 75 11.85 8.46 6.40
CA LEU A 75 11.05 8.13 5.22
C LEU A 75 11.48 9.00 4.03
N TYR A 76 11.83 8.34 2.93
CA TYR A 76 12.36 8.99 1.74
C TYR A 76 11.58 8.63 0.48
N ALA A 77 11.08 7.39 0.38
CA ALA A 77 10.28 6.95 -0.74
C ALA A 77 9.19 5.96 -0.32
N ALA A 78 8.07 5.98 -1.02
CA ALA A 78 7.02 4.97 -0.92
C ALA A 78 6.71 4.39 -2.30
N ILE A 79 6.64 3.06 -2.39
CA ILE A 79 6.34 2.34 -3.62
C ILE A 79 5.05 1.55 -3.39
N GLY A 80 4.05 1.82 -4.21
CA GLY A 80 2.73 1.21 -4.10
C GLY A 80 2.45 0.40 -5.35
N HIS A 81 1.92 -0.80 -5.16
CA HIS A 81 1.45 -1.64 -6.26
C HIS A 81 -0.01 -2.04 -6.05
N SER A 82 -0.83 -1.99 -7.11
CA SER A 82 -2.23 -2.46 -7.06
C SER A 82 -3.04 -1.68 -5.99
N LYS A 83 -3.71 -2.34 -5.04
CA LYS A 83 -4.39 -1.69 -3.89
C LYS A 83 -3.42 -0.84 -3.05
N GLY A 84 -2.17 -1.31 -2.88
CA GLY A 84 -1.16 -0.63 -2.07
C GLY A 84 -0.77 0.75 -2.60
N SER A 85 -1.02 1.02 -3.88
CA SER A 85 -0.94 2.36 -4.46
C SER A 85 -1.89 3.36 -3.81
N ASN A 86 -3.14 2.95 -3.58
CA ASN A 86 -4.13 3.81 -2.96
C ASN A 86 -3.74 4.10 -1.51
N SER A 87 -3.23 3.09 -0.80
CA SER A 87 -2.77 3.19 0.58
C SER A 87 -1.61 4.20 0.73
N ILE A 88 -0.58 4.14 -0.13
CA ILE A 88 0.54 5.09 -0.02
C ILE A 88 0.19 6.51 -0.46
N LEU A 89 -0.74 6.69 -1.39
CA LEU A 89 -1.20 8.02 -1.82
C LEU A 89 -2.05 8.67 -0.75
N LEU A 90 -2.97 7.91 -0.13
CA LEU A 90 -3.72 8.37 1.04
C LEU A 90 -2.77 8.71 2.19
N TYR A 91 -1.78 7.85 2.45
CA TYR A 91 -0.78 8.09 3.49
C TYR A 91 -0.07 9.43 3.30
N ALA A 92 0.36 9.73 2.08
CA ALA A 92 1.02 10.99 1.74
C ALA A 92 0.11 12.22 1.86
N CYS A 93 -1.16 12.12 1.45
CA CYS A 93 -2.10 13.24 1.50
C CYS A 93 -2.65 13.51 2.91
N TYR A 94 -2.81 12.49 3.75
CA TYR A 94 -3.56 12.62 5.00
C TYR A 94 -2.73 12.54 6.28
N VAL A 95 -1.55 11.89 6.26
CA VAL A 95 -0.79 11.67 7.50
C VAL A 95 0.20 12.81 7.82
N ASN A 96 0.18 13.91 7.05
CA ASN A 96 1.04 15.09 7.23
C ASN A 96 2.50 14.72 7.52
N ARG A 97 3.09 13.88 6.64
CA ARG A 97 4.50 13.51 6.67
C ARG A 97 5.16 13.88 5.36
N ASN A 98 6.43 14.23 5.45
CA ASN A 98 7.22 14.46 4.25
C ASN A 98 7.60 13.12 3.62
N ILE A 99 7.05 12.83 2.43
CA ILE A 99 7.39 11.66 1.62
C ILE A 99 7.89 12.18 0.28
N PRO A 100 9.20 12.43 0.11
CA PRO A 100 9.70 13.13 -1.07
C PRO A 100 9.37 12.45 -2.40
N HIS A 101 9.38 11.11 -2.44
CA HIS A 101 9.21 10.35 -3.69
C HIS A 101 8.15 9.26 -3.54
N ILE A 102 7.19 9.24 -4.47
CA ILE A 102 6.20 8.18 -4.60
C ILE A 102 6.31 7.53 -5.98
N ILE A 103 6.42 6.21 -5.99
CA ILE A 103 6.30 5.41 -7.22
C ILE A 103 5.03 4.59 -7.12
N ASN A 104 4.11 4.84 -8.04
CA ASN A 104 2.81 4.23 -8.11
C ASN A 104 2.77 3.27 -9.30
N LEU A 105 2.60 1.97 -9.05
CA LEU A 105 2.69 0.91 -10.06
C LEU A 105 1.36 0.19 -10.21
N SER A 106 0.83 0.14 -11.43
CA SER A 106 -0.43 -0.57 -11.74
C SER A 106 -1.55 -0.26 -10.74
N PRO A 107 -1.85 1.03 -10.46
CA PRO A 107 -2.80 1.42 -9.44
C PRO A 107 -4.20 0.87 -9.73
N ARG A 108 -4.94 0.54 -8.66
CA ARG A 108 -6.37 0.28 -8.74
C ARG A 108 -7.15 1.59 -8.67
N TYR A 109 -7.20 2.30 -9.79
CA TYR A 109 -8.06 3.48 -9.97
C TYR A 109 -9.26 3.10 -10.78
N TYR A 110 -10.45 3.47 -10.29
CA TYR A 110 -11.71 3.47 -11.05
C TYR A 110 -11.75 2.34 -12.11
N LEU A 111 -12.09 1.13 -11.66
CA LEU A 111 -11.96 -0.10 -12.44
C LEU A 111 -13.30 -0.64 -12.99
N PRO A 112 -14.29 0.16 -13.43
CA PRO A 112 -15.55 -0.40 -13.93
C PRO A 112 -15.33 -1.20 -15.22
N ALA A 113 -14.21 -1.02 -15.92
CA ALA A 113 -13.81 -1.87 -17.05
C ALA A 113 -13.61 -3.35 -16.67
N ILE A 114 -13.42 -3.67 -15.38
CA ILE A 114 -13.43 -5.06 -14.92
C ILE A 114 -14.84 -5.65 -14.99
N LEU A 115 -15.89 -4.86 -14.76
CA LEU A 115 -17.27 -5.34 -14.81
C LEU A 115 -17.62 -5.92 -16.18
N SER A 116 -17.13 -5.34 -17.27
CA SER A 116 -17.36 -5.87 -18.62
C SER A 116 -16.63 -7.18 -18.90
N LYS A 117 -15.65 -7.56 -18.06
CA LYS A 117 -14.90 -8.82 -18.13
C LYS A 117 -15.44 -9.87 -17.15
N MET A 118 -16.38 -9.51 -16.29
CA MET A 118 -17.03 -10.43 -15.35
C MET A 118 -18.27 -11.07 -15.98
N GLU A 119 -18.57 -12.30 -15.57
CA GLU A 119 -19.86 -12.93 -15.86
C GLU A 119 -20.99 -12.12 -15.21
N ASN A 120 -22.13 -12.00 -15.90
CA ASN A 120 -23.29 -11.25 -15.41
C ASN A 120 -23.75 -11.71 -14.02
N SER A 121 -23.71 -13.03 -13.75
CA SER A 121 -24.04 -13.60 -12.44
C SER A 121 -23.14 -13.07 -11.31
N LYS A 122 -21.85 -12.84 -11.59
CA LYS A 122 -20.88 -12.26 -10.65
C LYS A 122 -21.10 -10.76 -10.48
N VAL A 123 -21.45 -10.05 -11.54
CA VAL A 123 -21.82 -8.62 -11.48
C VAL A 123 -23.08 -8.44 -10.63
N ASP A 124 -24.12 -9.25 -10.84
CA ASP A 124 -25.34 -9.22 -10.05
C ASP A 124 -25.06 -9.52 -8.58
N LEU A 125 -24.20 -10.50 -8.31
CA LEU A 125 -23.77 -10.82 -6.95
C LEU A 125 -23.03 -9.65 -6.30
N LEU A 126 -22.08 -9.05 -7.00
CA LEU A 126 -21.34 -7.87 -6.56
C LEU A 126 -22.27 -6.70 -6.22
N MET A 127 -23.23 -6.40 -7.10
CA MET A 127 -24.21 -5.33 -6.88
C MET A 127 -25.14 -5.62 -5.69
N LYS A 128 -25.47 -6.90 -5.44
CA LYS A 128 -26.38 -7.31 -4.37
C LYS A 128 -25.73 -7.36 -2.98
N GLN A 129 -24.51 -7.89 -2.86
CA GLN A 129 -23.85 -8.13 -1.57
C GLN A 129 -22.62 -7.24 -1.33
N GLY A 130 -22.23 -6.42 -2.30
CA GLY A 130 -21.10 -5.50 -2.21
C GLY A 130 -19.73 -6.08 -2.57
N TYR A 131 -19.65 -7.39 -2.89
CA TYR A 131 -18.41 -8.04 -3.34
C TYR A 131 -18.64 -9.25 -4.25
N ALA A 132 -17.65 -9.60 -5.07
CA ALA A 132 -17.56 -10.84 -5.84
C ALA A 132 -16.11 -11.33 -5.95
N TYR A 133 -15.93 -12.58 -6.37
CA TYR A 133 -14.60 -13.16 -6.62
C TYR A 133 -14.30 -13.22 -8.12
N TRP A 134 -13.19 -12.61 -8.50
CA TRP A 134 -12.64 -12.66 -9.85
C TRP A 134 -11.44 -13.59 -9.87
N GLU A 135 -11.46 -14.59 -10.75
CA GLU A 135 -10.31 -15.48 -10.93
C GLU A 135 -9.37 -14.85 -11.95
N ASP A 136 -8.12 -14.69 -11.55
CA ASP A 136 -7.07 -14.31 -12.49
C ASP A 136 -6.67 -15.52 -13.37
N LYS A 137 -5.72 -15.29 -14.29
CA LYS A 137 -5.23 -16.35 -15.20
C LYS A 137 -4.56 -17.52 -14.48
N SER A 138 -4.18 -17.35 -13.21
CA SER A 138 -3.59 -18.39 -12.37
C SER A 138 -4.64 -19.20 -11.61
N GLY A 139 -5.92 -18.84 -11.72
CA GLY A 139 -7.03 -19.47 -10.99
C GLY A 139 -7.14 -19.01 -9.54
N VAL A 140 -6.40 -17.96 -9.15
CA VAL A 140 -6.51 -17.37 -7.82
C VAL A 140 -7.70 -16.43 -7.81
N GLY A 141 -8.67 -16.73 -6.94
CA GLY A 141 -9.85 -15.91 -6.72
C GLY A 141 -9.53 -14.66 -5.91
N ILE A 142 -9.47 -13.50 -6.56
CA ILE A 142 -9.31 -12.19 -5.95
C ILE A 142 -10.69 -11.65 -5.59
N LYS A 143 -10.91 -11.33 -4.32
CA LYS A 143 -12.11 -10.61 -3.88
C LYS A 143 -12.07 -9.18 -4.40
N ILE A 144 -13.15 -8.74 -5.02
CA ILE A 144 -13.34 -7.37 -5.51
C ILE A 144 -14.60 -6.81 -4.87
N THR A 145 -14.50 -5.61 -4.31
CA THR A 145 -15.61 -4.88 -3.68
C THR A 145 -16.09 -3.72 -4.56
N LEU A 146 -17.34 -3.29 -4.36
CA LEU A 146 -17.85 -2.07 -5.02
C LEU A 146 -17.01 -0.83 -4.65
N GLU A 147 -16.57 -0.76 -3.39
CA GLU A 147 -15.72 0.33 -2.89
C GLU A 147 -14.40 0.43 -3.68
N GLU A 148 -13.74 -0.70 -3.93
CA GLU A 148 -12.49 -0.73 -4.71
C GLU A 148 -12.71 -0.38 -6.19
N LEU A 149 -13.83 -0.79 -6.78
CA LEU A 149 -14.12 -0.50 -8.19
C LEU A 149 -14.35 0.99 -8.45
N TYR A 150 -14.98 1.67 -7.51
CA TYR A 150 -15.34 3.08 -7.62
C TYR A 150 -14.50 3.99 -6.73
N PHE A 151 -13.29 3.54 -6.36
CA PHE A 151 -12.40 4.28 -5.48
C PHE A 151 -12.02 5.64 -6.09
N ASP A 152 -12.43 6.71 -5.41
CA ASP A 152 -12.18 8.09 -5.83
C ASP A 152 -10.77 8.54 -5.41
N ASN A 153 -9.98 8.99 -6.38
CA ASN A 153 -8.62 9.50 -6.16
C ASN A 153 -8.53 11.04 -6.24
N SER A 154 -9.66 11.75 -6.19
CA SER A 154 -9.68 13.21 -6.18
C SER A 154 -8.81 13.83 -5.07
N PHE A 155 -8.62 13.12 -3.96
CA PHE A 155 -7.74 13.52 -2.85
C PHE A 155 -6.28 13.71 -3.24
N VAL A 156 -5.81 13.12 -4.36
CA VAL A 156 -4.44 13.29 -4.86
C VAL A 156 -4.15 14.75 -5.23
N SER A 157 -5.19 15.56 -5.49
CA SER A 157 -5.06 17.02 -5.64
C SER A 157 -4.51 17.72 -4.39
N ASN A 158 -4.60 17.09 -3.22
CA ASN A 158 -4.04 17.60 -1.96
C ASN A 158 -2.60 17.13 -1.71
N MET A 159 -1.94 16.50 -2.69
CA MET A 159 -0.57 16.04 -2.54
C MET A 159 0.36 17.20 -2.14
N PRO A 160 1.21 17.05 -1.11
CA PRO A 160 2.14 18.10 -0.72
C PRO A 160 3.07 18.52 -1.87
N GLU A 161 3.35 19.81 -1.98
CA GLU A 161 4.27 20.36 -3.01
C GLU A 161 5.70 19.79 -2.91
N THR A 162 6.07 19.26 -1.75
CA THR A 162 7.37 18.61 -1.50
C THR A 162 7.43 17.17 -2.00
N THR A 163 6.32 16.61 -2.48
CA THR A 163 6.19 15.21 -2.88
C THR A 163 6.10 15.11 -4.39
N THR A 164 7.00 14.33 -5.00
CA THR A 164 6.92 13.96 -6.42
C THR A 164 6.29 12.58 -6.57
N VAL A 165 5.35 12.44 -7.51
CA VAL A 165 4.65 11.19 -7.81
C VAL A 165 4.95 10.76 -9.25
N LEU A 166 5.45 9.54 -9.42
CA LEU A 166 5.53 8.87 -10.71
C LEU A 166 4.51 7.74 -10.76
N THR A 167 3.55 7.82 -11.69
CA THR A 167 2.63 6.71 -11.98
C THR A 167 3.08 5.96 -13.21
N CYS A 168 3.30 4.66 -13.06
CA CYS A 168 3.58 3.73 -14.13
C CYS A 168 2.39 2.80 -14.35
N HIS A 169 1.79 2.92 -15.52
CA HIS A 169 0.68 2.10 -15.97
C HIS A 169 1.13 0.86 -16.73
N GLY A 170 0.21 -0.10 -16.91
CA GLY A 170 0.45 -1.24 -17.78
C GLY A 170 0.38 -0.85 -19.25
N ILE A 171 0.98 -1.66 -20.13
CA ILE A 171 1.01 -1.44 -21.60
C ILE A 171 -0.38 -1.36 -22.27
N ALA A 172 -1.46 -1.68 -21.55
CA ALA A 172 -2.82 -1.69 -22.05
C ALA A 172 -3.64 -0.45 -21.60
N ASP A 173 -3.02 0.46 -20.86
CA ASP A 173 -3.64 1.70 -20.36
C ASP A 173 -3.35 2.91 -21.29
N GLU A 174 -2.99 2.66 -22.56
CA GLU A 174 -2.88 3.70 -23.61
C GLU A 174 -4.21 4.36 -23.96
#